data_AF-A0AAV2I7F2-F1
#
_entry.id   AF-A0AAV2I7F2-F1
#
_cell.length_a   1.000
_cell.length_b   1.000
_cell.length_c   1.000
_cell.angle_alpha   90.00
_cell.angle_beta   90.00
_cell.angle_gamma   90.00
#
_symmetry.space_group_name_H-M   'P 1'
#
loop_
_entity.id
_entity.type
_entity.pdbx_description
1 polymer ?
#
loop_
_entity_poly.entity_id
_entity_poly.type
_entity_poly.pdbx_seq_one_letter_code
_entity_poly.pdbx_strand_id
1 'polypeptide(L)'
;MAQRARWTECGLLLVLAFAASTYAAPSLDIKGKSCVYKGLEYLNEDTWFPLENNNCLQCQCKNGDVKCQFIECDKFGKFVRFTLI
;
A
#
# COMPACT_ATOMS: atom_id res chain seq x y z
N MET A 1 -29.54 -50.24 8.31
CA MET A 1 -29.45 -48.90 7.68
C MET A 1 -28.45 -48.06 8.45
N ALA A 2 -27.14 -48.07 8.10
CA ALA A 2 -26.15 -47.17 8.73
C ALA A 2 -24.79 -47.20 7.99
N GLN A 3 -24.77 -46.89 6.68
CA GLN A 3 -23.51 -46.76 5.91
C GLN A 3 -23.48 -45.49 5.03
N ARG A 4 -24.47 -44.59 5.15
CA ARG A 4 -24.51 -43.34 4.34
C ARG A 4 -23.70 -42.19 4.93
N ALA A 5 -23.24 -42.29 6.17
CA ALA A 5 -22.64 -41.17 6.91
C ALA A 5 -21.14 -40.95 6.63
N ARG A 6 -20.44 -41.89 5.98
CA ARG A 6 -18.98 -41.81 5.81
C ARG A 6 -18.53 -40.81 4.72
N TRP A 7 -19.39 -40.50 3.75
CA TRP A 7 -19.08 -39.59 2.63
C TRP A 7 -19.24 -38.11 3.01
N THR A 8 -20.17 -37.81 3.93
CA THR A 8 -20.43 -36.46 4.41
C THR A 8 -19.32 -35.95 5.33
N GLU A 9 -18.72 -36.85 6.12
CA GLU A 9 -17.60 -36.50 7.00
C GLU A 9 -16.33 -36.21 6.20
N CYS A 10 -15.98 -37.06 5.23
CA CYS A 10 -14.85 -36.79 4.33
C CYS A 10 -15.07 -35.53 3.48
N GLY A 11 -16.29 -35.32 2.97
CA GLY A 11 -16.63 -34.13 2.19
C GLY A 11 -16.51 -32.84 3.01
N LEU A 12 -17.02 -32.84 4.24
CA LEU A 12 -16.91 -31.70 5.15
C LEU A 12 -15.44 -31.43 5.54
N LEU A 13 -14.65 -32.48 5.83
CA LEU A 13 -13.23 -32.34 6.13
C LEU A 13 -12.43 -31.78 4.94
N LEU A 14 -12.72 -32.22 3.72
CA LEU A 14 -12.12 -31.66 2.51
C LEU A 14 -12.52 -30.19 2.32
N VAL A 15 -13.81 -29.84 2.46
CA VAL A 15 -14.28 -28.46 2.35
C VAL A 15 -13.64 -27.55 3.40
N LEU A 16 -13.46 -28.02 4.64
CA LEU A 16 -12.79 -27.25 5.70
C LEU A 16 -11.28 -27.08 5.45
N ALA A 17 -10.63 -28.04 4.78
CA ALA A 17 -9.22 -27.97 4.40
C ALA A 17 -8.94 -27.14 3.12
N PHE A 18 -9.91 -27.06 2.20
CA PHE A 18 -9.91 -26.12 1.07
C PHE A 18 -10.29 -24.70 1.51
N ALA A 19 -11.22 -24.62 2.46
CA ALA A 19 -11.21 -23.53 3.42
C ALA A 19 -9.93 -23.54 4.24
N ALA A 20 -9.60 -22.63 5.15
CA ALA A 20 -8.22 -22.51 5.65
C ALA A 20 -7.15 -22.17 4.56
N SER A 21 -6.93 -22.99 3.53
CA SER A 21 -5.99 -22.76 2.41
C SER A 21 -6.28 -21.47 1.63
N THR A 22 -7.55 -21.09 1.48
CA THR A 22 -7.97 -19.82 0.84
C THR A 22 -8.34 -18.71 1.84
N TYR A 23 -8.44 -19.05 3.14
CA TYR A 23 -8.98 -18.18 4.20
C TYR A 23 -7.89 -17.68 5.15
N ALA A 24 -6.66 -18.18 5.03
CA ALA A 24 -5.50 -17.44 5.49
C ALA A 24 -5.41 -16.19 4.60
N ALA A 25 -6.10 -15.12 5.02
CA ALA A 25 -5.92 -13.80 4.45
C ALA A 25 -4.41 -13.54 4.44
N PRO A 26 -3.78 -13.37 3.27
CA PRO A 26 -2.38 -13.04 3.22
C PRO A 26 -2.24 -11.65 3.86
N SER A 27 -1.79 -11.59 5.12
CA SER A 27 -0.98 -10.47 5.62
C SER A 27 0.41 -10.57 4.99
N LEU A 28 0.46 -10.83 3.68
CA LEU A 28 1.69 -10.91 2.95
C LEU A 28 1.98 -9.46 2.58
N ASP A 29 2.97 -8.92 3.26
CA ASP A 29 3.66 -7.63 3.06
C ASP A 29 4.24 -7.54 1.62
N ILE A 30 3.46 -7.91 0.60
CA ILE A 30 3.76 -7.74 -0.82
C ILE A 30 3.69 -6.25 -1.15
N LYS A 31 2.81 -5.53 -0.43
CA LYS A 31 2.77 -4.09 -0.37
C LYS A 31 3.55 -3.72 0.89
N GLY A 32 4.72 -3.09 0.74
CA GLY A 32 5.67 -2.90 1.84
C GLY A 32 5.10 -2.21 3.08
N LYS A 33 5.93 -2.06 4.12
CA LYS A 33 5.51 -1.51 5.42
C LYS A 33 4.91 -0.11 5.32
N SER A 34 3.82 0.14 6.05
CA SER A 34 3.23 1.48 6.21
C SER A 34 4.13 2.40 7.03
N CYS A 35 3.96 3.71 6.86
CA CYS A 35 4.68 4.75 7.58
C CYS A 35 3.72 5.58 8.42
N VAL A 36 4.19 6.10 9.56
CA VAL A 36 3.43 7.07 10.37
C VAL A 36 4.11 8.43 10.30
N TYR A 37 3.39 9.44 9.83
CA TYR A 37 3.87 10.82 9.78
C TYR A 37 2.86 11.75 10.47
N LYS A 38 3.33 12.48 11.50
CA LYS A 38 2.48 13.37 12.33
C LYS A 38 1.20 12.70 12.88
N GLY A 39 1.27 11.40 13.18
CA GLY A 39 0.14 10.62 13.69
C GLY A 39 -0.85 10.15 12.61
N LEU A 40 -0.58 10.42 11.33
CA LEU A 40 -1.34 9.87 10.20
C LEU A 40 -0.59 8.66 9.63
N GLU A 41 -1.32 7.59 9.34
CA GLU A 41 -0.79 6.41 8.67
C GLU A 41 -0.83 6.61 7.14
N TYR A 42 0.28 6.28 6.48
CA TYR A 42 0.45 6.29 5.04
C TYR A 42 0.86 4.90 4.57
N LEU A 43 0.25 4.39 3.52
CA LEU A 43 0.60 3.09 2.95
C LEU A 43 1.92 3.18 2.19
N ASN A 44 2.57 2.04 1.97
CA ASN A 44 3.76 1.98 1.13
C ASN A 44 3.48 2.48 -0.30
N GLU A 45 4.39 3.32 -0.79
CA GLU A 45 4.34 4.15 -2.01
C GLU A 45 3.38 5.35 -1.96
N ASP A 46 2.66 5.58 -0.85
CA ASP A 46 1.82 6.79 -0.71
C ASP A 46 2.67 8.06 -0.72
N THR A 47 2.15 9.09 -1.38
CA THR A 47 2.83 10.37 -1.57
C THR A 47 1.92 11.52 -1.14
N TRP A 48 2.46 12.49 -0.39
CA TRP A 48 1.70 13.63 0.14
C TRP A 48 2.54 14.91 0.22
N PHE A 49 1.85 16.04 0.38
CA PHE A 49 2.46 17.35 0.60
C PHE A 49 2.22 17.79 2.05
N PRO A 50 3.24 17.82 2.92
CA PRO A 50 3.06 18.09 4.36
C PRO A 50 2.82 19.58 4.70
N LEU A 51 2.90 20.47 3.71
CA LEU A 51 2.77 21.92 3.86
C LEU A 51 1.63 22.43 2.98
N GLU A 52 0.59 23.00 3.60
CA GLU A 52 -0.61 23.48 2.88
C GLU A 52 -0.31 24.62 1.89
N ASN A 53 0.69 25.46 2.17
CA ASN A 53 1.09 26.58 1.32
C ASN A 53 2.37 26.32 0.51
N ASN A 54 2.90 25.09 0.55
CA ASN A 54 4.15 24.76 -0.13
C ASN A 54 4.09 23.38 -0.79
N ASN A 55 3.58 23.38 -2.02
CA ASN A 55 3.47 22.19 -2.87
C ASN A 55 4.83 21.74 -3.44
N CYS A 56 5.93 22.37 -3.03
CA CYS A 56 7.27 22.01 -3.51
C CYS A 56 7.90 20.91 -2.65
N LEU A 57 7.44 20.72 -1.42
CA LEU A 57 7.94 19.66 -0.56
C LEU A 57 7.01 18.45 -0.68
N GLN A 58 7.50 17.37 -1.26
CA GLN A 58 6.75 16.13 -1.41
C GLN A 58 7.38 15.06 -0.52
N CYS A 59 6.56 14.35 0.24
CA CYS A 59 6.98 13.19 1.02
C CYS A 59 6.36 11.91 0.47
N GLN A 60 7.12 10.82 0.52
CA GLN A 60 6.70 9.50 0.09
C GLN A 60 7.02 8.46 1.17
N CYS A 61 6.10 7.54 1.41
CA CYS A 61 6.35 6.36 2.24
C CYS A 61 6.99 5.26 1.38
N LYS A 62 8.19 4.83 1.76
CA LYS A 62 8.98 3.79 1.09
C LYS A 62 9.35 2.74 2.12
N ASN A 63 8.66 1.61 2.13
CA ASN A 63 8.97 0.45 2.95
C ASN A 63 9.14 0.76 4.45
N GLY A 64 8.24 1.56 5.02
CA GLY A 64 8.28 2.02 6.41
C GLY A 64 9.12 3.28 6.67
N ASP A 65 9.82 3.79 5.65
CA ASP A 65 10.61 5.02 5.73
C ASP A 65 9.89 6.18 5.04
N VAL A 66 9.80 7.33 5.71
CA VAL A 66 9.33 8.58 5.10
C VAL A 66 10.49 9.29 4.40
N LYS A 67 10.41 9.44 3.08
CA LYS A 67 11.39 10.19 2.28
C LYS A 67 10.76 11.48 1.76
N CYS A 68 11.31 12.63 2.15
CA CYS A 68 10.83 13.93 1.68
C CYS A 68 11.87 14.58 0.76
N GLN A 69 11.40 15.16 -0.34
CA GLN A 69 12.23 15.82 -1.34
C GLN A 69 11.55 17.10 -1.85
N PHE A 70 12.37 18.07 -2.24
CA PHE A 70 11.88 19.24 -2.95
C PHE A 70 11.71 18.89 -4.44
N ILE A 71 10.48 18.94 -4.93
CA ILE A 71 10.15 18.76 -6.34
C ILE A 71 10.22 20.10 -7.07
N GLU A 72 10.36 20.03 -8.39
CA GLU A 72 10.20 21.20 -9.23
C GLU A 72 8.80 21.74 -9.05
N CYS A 73 8.76 22.99 -8.60
CA CYS A 73 7.55 23.66 -8.18
C CYS A 73 7.26 24.69 -9.26
N ASP A 74 6.14 24.55 -9.96
CA ASP A 74 5.73 25.52 -10.96
C ASP A 74 5.32 26.82 -10.24
N LYS A 75 6.32 27.63 -9.89
CA LYS A 75 6.12 29.01 -9.48
C LYS A 75 6.44 29.96 -10.63
N PHE A 76 7.26 29.52 -11.59
CA PHE A 76 7.66 30.27 -12.78
C PHE A 76 8.07 29.34 -13.95
N GLY A 77 7.24 28.35 -14.29
CA GLY A 77 7.41 27.48 -15.47
C GLY A 77 7.14 28.17 -16.82
N LYS A 78 7.52 29.44 -16.99
CA LYS A 78 7.40 30.14 -18.29
C LYS A 78 8.66 30.80 -18.83
N PHE A 79 9.78 30.87 -18.08
CA PHE A 79 10.89 31.73 -18.53
C PHE A 79 12.32 31.22 -18.28
N VAL A 80 12.56 29.90 -18.23
CA VAL A 80 13.95 29.38 -18.24
C VAL A 80 14.14 28.25 -19.25
N ARG A 81 13.41 28.28 -20.36
CA ARG A 81 13.64 27.41 -21.51
C ARG A 81 13.61 28.12 -22.86
N PHE A 82 13.88 29.43 -22.87
CA PHE A 82 14.27 30.19 -24.04
C PHE A 82 15.45 31.07 -23.67
N THR A 83 16.61 30.40 -23.58
CA THR A 83 17.89 30.86 -24.13
C THR A 83 18.14 32.37 -24.10
N LEU A 84 18.89 32.81 -23.09
CA LEU A 84 19.91 33.83 -23.29
C LEU A 84 20.84 33.34 -24.42
N ILE A 85 20.61 33.79 -25.65
CA ILE A 85 21.54 34.03 -26.78
C ILE A 85 20.74 34.82 -27.82
#